data_AF-A0A950E4B0-F1
#
_entry.id   AF-A0A950E4B0-F1
#
_cell.length_a   1.000
_cell.length_b   1.000
_cell.length_c   1.000
_cell.angle_alpha   90.00
_cell.angle_beta   90.00
_cell.angle_gamma   90.00
#
_symmetry.space_group_name_H-M   'P 1'
#
loop_
_entity.id
_entity.type
_entity.pdbx_description
1 polymer ?
#
loop_
_entity_poly.entity_id
_entity_poly.type
_entity_poly.pdbx_seq_one_letter_code
_entity_poly.pdbx_strand_id
1 'polypeptide(L)'
;MLRAALALVALWLAAAPCAAIDNPDAPDRVADFQARAQAYEARISAAATTAETVTVLVEYERFLDAELNQAYKELSSKLDEDARAQLRRSQKRWLAFRDEEFQFIDGNWTREKFGTSAALSRGDYRCALLKERTLRLLQYLRNYL
;
A
#
# COMPACT_ATOMS: atom_id res chain seq x y z
N MET A 1 -6.39 -49.07 45.65
CA MET A 1 -6.03 -49.17 44.21
C MET A 1 -6.00 -47.77 43.63
N LEU A 2 -4.82 -47.36 43.21
CA LEU A 2 -4.46 -46.05 42.68
C LEU A 2 -5.07 -45.87 41.28
N ARG A 3 -5.79 -44.78 41.00
CA ARG A 3 -6.00 -44.30 39.63
C ARG A 3 -5.89 -42.78 39.58
N ALA A 4 -4.70 -42.35 39.16
CA ALA A 4 -4.41 -41.03 38.64
C ALA A 4 -5.17 -40.80 37.32
N ALA A 5 -5.58 -39.56 37.06
CA ALA A 5 -5.53 -38.92 35.74
C ALA A 5 -6.08 -37.49 35.87
N LEU A 6 -5.17 -36.50 35.90
CA LEU A 6 -4.89 -35.57 34.81
C LEU A 6 -5.72 -34.29 34.90
N ALA A 7 -5.12 -33.30 35.57
CA ALA A 7 -5.52 -31.90 35.49
C ALA A 7 -5.20 -31.37 34.08
N LEU A 8 -6.24 -31.04 33.31
CA LEU A 8 -6.12 -30.24 32.09
C LEU A 8 -6.24 -28.77 32.48
N VAL A 9 -5.09 -28.12 32.75
CA VAL A 9 -5.02 -26.67 32.83
C VAL A 9 -4.97 -26.15 31.39
N ALA A 10 -6.09 -25.69 30.87
CA ALA A 10 -6.15 -24.98 29.60
C ALA A 10 -5.57 -23.57 29.80
N LEU A 11 -4.28 -23.39 29.46
CA LEU A 11 -3.65 -22.08 29.40
C LEU A 11 -4.21 -21.33 28.18
N TRP A 12 -5.22 -20.49 28.39
CA TRP A 12 -5.64 -19.51 27.41
C TRP A 12 -4.56 -18.42 27.31
N LEU A 13 -3.63 -18.59 26.38
CA LEU A 13 -2.79 -17.50 25.89
C LEU A 13 -3.69 -16.57 25.09
N ALA A 14 -4.24 -15.55 25.74
CA ALA A 14 -4.79 -14.39 25.04
C ALA A 14 -3.63 -13.75 24.27
N ALA A 15 -3.56 -14.01 22.97
CA ALA A 15 -2.80 -13.18 22.06
C ALA A 15 -3.47 -11.80 22.08
N ALA A 16 -3.07 -10.95 23.01
CA ALA A 16 -3.43 -9.55 22.96
C ALA A 16 -2.99 -9.05 21.59
N PRO A 17 -3.89 -8.54 20.73
CA PRO A 17 -3.42 -7.80 19.57
C PRO A 17 -2.49 -6.73 20.11
N CYS A 18 -1.28 -6.67 19.56
CA CYS A 18 -0.44 -5.48 19.67
C CYS A 18 -1.24 -4.35 19.03
N ALA A 19 -2.18 -3.79 19.79
CA ALA A 19 -2.69 -2.47 19.53
C ALA A 19 -1.48 -1.58 19.77
N ALA A 20 -0.90 -1.09 18.66
CA ALA A 20 -0.04 0.06 18.71
C ALA A 20 -0.70 1.11 19.61
N ILE A 21 0.10 1.80 20.44
CA ILE A 21 -0.37 2.88 21.31
C ILE A 21 -1.14 3.86 20.42
N ASP A 22 -2.46 3.81 20.47
CA ASP A 22 -3.32 4.63 19.63
C ASP A 22 -3.30 6.03 20.22
N ASN A 23 -2.67 6.98 19.51
CA ASN A 23 -2.65 8.38 19.87
C ASN A 23 -3.87 9.04 19.18
N PRO A 24 -5.00 9.24 19.91
CA PRO A 24 -6.24 9.73 19.30
C PRO A 24 -6.13 11.16 18.74
N ASP A 25 -5.10 11.91 19.15
CA ASP A 25 -4.86 13.28 18.72
C ASP A 25 -3.94 13.37 17.49
N ALA A 26 -3.42 12.24 17.02
CA ALA A 26 -2.50 12.18 15.90
C ALA A 26 -3.24 12.34 14.55
N PRO A 27 -2.70 13.12 13.58
CA PRO A 27 -3.36 13.27 12.28
C PRO A 27 -3.51 11.93 11.55
N ASP A 28 -4.74 11.60 11.15
CA ASP A 28 -5.04 10.38 10.38
C ASP A 28 -4.65 10.53 8.91
N ARG A 29 -3.33 10.44 8.69
CA ARG A 29 -2.72 10.54 7.35
C ARG A 29 -3.21 9.46 6.38
N VAL A 30 -3.69 8.32 6.90
CA VAL A 30 -4.25 7.26 6.06
C VAL A 30 -5.60 7.69 5.53
N ALA A 31 -6.50 8.17 6.41
CA ALA A 31 -7.79 8.71 5.98
C ALA A 31 -7.62 9.91 5.04
N ASP A 32 -6.69 10.82 5.34
CA ASP A 32 -6.41 11.97 4.49
C ASP A 32 -5.96 11.53 3.08
N PHE A 33 -5.03 10.58 2.99
CA PHE A 33 -4.59 10.01 1.71
C PHE A 33 -5.75 9.34 0.97
N GLN A 34 -6.57 8.55 1.67
CA GLN A 34 -7.72 7.86 1.08
C GLN A 34 -8.74 8.87 0.53
N ALA A 35 -9.00 9.97 1.23
CA ALA A 35 -9.89 11.02 0.75
C ALA A 35 -9.38 11.68 -0.54
N ARG A 36 -8.06 11.97 -0.64
CA ARG A 36 -7.45 12.49 -1.88
C ARG A 36 -7.50 11.47 -3.01
N ALA A 37 -7.20 10.20 -2.72
CA ALA A 37 -7.23 9.11 -3.68
C ALA A 37 -8.66 8.86 -4.23
N GLN A 38 -9.67 8.97 -3.37
CA GLN A 38 -11.08 8.78 -3.72
C GLN A 38 -11.55 9.71 -4.84
N ALA A 39 -11.00 10.93 -4.93
CA ALA A 39 -11.33 11.86 -6.02
C ALA A 39 -10.94 11.31 -7.40
N TYR A 40 -9.80 10.61 -7.50
CA TYR A 40 -9.39 9.96 -8.75
C TYR A 40 -10.21 8.70 -9.02
N GLU A 41 -10.50 7.90 -8.00
CA GLU A 41 -11.31 6.68 -8.12
C GLU A 41 -12.74 6.97 -8.58
N ALA A 42 -13.33 8.06 -8.08
CA ALA A 42 -14.61 8.55 -8.55
C ALA A 42 -14.55 8.97 -10.03
N ARG A 43 -13.48 9.66 -10.45
CA ARG A 43 -13.28 10.05 -11.86
C ARG A 43 -13.06 8.84 -12.78
N ILE A 44 -12.32 7.82 -12.33
CA ILE A 44 -12.15 6.55 -13.05
C ILE A 44 -13.52 5.88 -13.24
N SER A 45 -14.31 5.81 -12.17
CA SER A 45 -15.64 5.17 -12.17
C SER A 45 -16.67 5.93 -13.02
N ALA A 46 -16.55 7.25 -13.14
CA ALA A 46 -17.47 8.11 -13.88
C ALA A 46 -17.05 8.36 -15.34
N ALA A 47 -15.86 7.93 -15.76
CA ALA A 47 -15.36 8.14 -17.11
C ALA A 47 -16.26 7.45 -18.16
N ALA A 48 -16.59 8.15 -19.24
CA ALA A 48 -17.54 7.67 -20.24
C ALA A 48 -16.89 6.74 -21.28
N THR A 49 -15.57 6.85 -21.48
CA THR A 49 -14.84 6.07 -22.48
C THR A 49 -13.58 5.43 -21.91
N THR A 50 -13.13 4.33 -22.54
CA THR A 50 -11.84 3.69 -22.23
C THR A 50 -10.68 4.68 -22.31
N ALA A 51 -10.69 5.59 -23.29
CA ALA A 51 -9.63 6.57 -23.45
C ALA A 51 -9.58 7.54 -22.26
N GLU A 52 -10.75 8.04 -21.82
CA GLU A 52 -10.86 8.87 -20.63
C GLU A 52 -10.41 8.13 -19.37
N THR A 53 -10.84 6.88 -19.17
CA THR A 53 -10.40 6.07 -18.03
C THR A 53 -8.88 5.92 -18.00
N VAL A 54 -8.25 5.63 -19.14
CA VAL A 54 -6.79 5.56 -19.24
C VAL A 54 -6.12 6.89 -18.89
N THR A 55 -6.66 8.02 -19.35
CA THR A 55 -6.14 9.35 -18.98
C THR A 55 -6.19 9.56 -17.47
N VAL A 56 -7.32 9.25 -16.81
CA VAL A 56 -7.43 9.41 -15.35
C VAL A 56 -6.51 8.45 -14.62
N LEU A 57 -6.32 7.21 -15.10
CA LEU A 57 -5.37 6.26 -14.52
C LEU A 57 -3.93 6.75 -14.58
N VAL A 58 -3.50 7.38 -15.68
CA VAL A 58 -2.16 7.98 -15.79
C VAL A 58 -1.98 9.14 -14.80
N GLU A 59 -3.00 9.98 -14.63
CA GLU A 59 -2.97 11.03 -13.61
C GLU A 59 -2.92 10.46 -12.19
N TYR A 60 -3.70 9.40 -11.94
CA TYR A 60 -3.74 8.73 -10.65
C TYR A 60 -2.42 8.06 -10.31
N GLU A 61 -1.78 7.38 -11.27
CA GLU A 61 -0.44 6.80 -11.11
C GLU A 61 0.59 7.85 -10.68
N ARG A 62 0.58 9.03 -11.32
CA ARG A 62 1.47 10.16 -10.96
C ARG A 62 1.18 10.71 -9.57
N PHE A 63 -0.10 10.83 -9.20
CA PHE A 63 -0.51 11.23 -7.85
C PHE A 63 0.01 10.24 -6.81
N LEU A 64 -0.15 8.92 -7.05
CA LEU A 64 0.28 7.88 -6.14
C LEU A 64 1.80 7.83 -5.97
N ASP A 65 2.58 8.03 -7.04
CA ASP A 65 4.04 8.12 -6.93
C ASP A 65 4.49 9.32 -6.08
N ALA A 66 3.81 10.47 -6.22
CA ALA A 66 4.08 11.63 -5.38
C ALA A 66 3.74 11.39 -3.90
N GLU A 67 2.58 10.81 -3.60
CA GLU A 67 2.17 10.46 -2.24
C GLU A 67 3.10 9.41 -1.60
N LEU A 68 3.53 8.41 -2.37
CA LEU A 68 4.51 7.42 -1.94
C LEU A 68 5.83 8.08 -1.53
N ASN A 69 6.36 8.97 -2.37
CA ASN A 69 7.60 9.69 -2.11
C ASN A 69 7.47 10.61 -0.88
N GLN A 70 6.32 11.26 -0.71
CA GLN A 70 6.04 12.10 0.46
C GLN A 70 5.99 11.26 1.74
N ALA A 71 5.22 10.17 1.75
CA ALA A 71 5.12 9.26 2.89
C ALA A 71 6.48 8.66 3.27
N TYR A 72 7.31 8.30 2.29
CA TYR A 72 8.67 7.82 2.53
C TYR A 72 9.56 8.89 3.20
N LYS A 73 9.51 10.15 2.72
CA LYS A 73 10.29 11.26 3.31
C LYS A 73 9.85 11.55 4.73
N GLU A 74 8.54 11.63 4.97
CA GLU A 74 7.98 11.86 6.30
C GLU A 74 8.37 10.75 7.27
N LEU A 75 8.15 9.48 6.92
CA LEU A 75 8.58 8.36 7.75
C LEU A 75 10.08 8.40 8.01
N SER A 76 10.90 8.60 6.98
CA SER A 76 12.36 8.67 7.12
C SER A 76 12.80 9.74 8.13
N SER A 77 12.10 10.87 8.20
CA SER A 77 12.41 11.97 9.13
C SER A 77 12.17 11.62 10.60
N LYS A 78 11.33 10.63 10.88
CA LYS A 78 10.99 10.17 12.23
C LYS A 78 11.90 9.06 12.75
N LEU A 79 12.62 8.39 11.86
CA LEU A 79 13.48 7.26 12.19
C LEU A 79 14.87 7.71 12.66
N ASP A 80 15.46 6.95 13.58
CA ASP A 80 16.89 6.99 13.87
C ASP A 80 17.73 6.53 12.66
N GLU A 81 19.05 6.62 12.77
CA GLU A 81 19.95 6.34 11.65
C GLU A 81 19.84 4.89 11.15
N ASP A 82 19.80 3.92 12.07
CA ASP A 82 19.76 2.50 11.74
C ASP A 82 18.44 2.10 11.07
N ALA A 83 17.30 2.50 11.65
CA ALA A 83 15.98 2.25 11.08
C ALA A 83 15.80 2.98 9.75
N ARG A 84 16.30 4.21 9.62
CA ARG A 84 16.28 4.95 8.35
C ARG A 84 17.13 4.25 7.27
N ALA A 85 18.29 3.71 7.62
CA ALA A 85 19.11 2.93 6.70
C ALA A 85 18.40 1.64 6.26
N GLN A 86 17.70 0.96 7.18
CA GLN A 86 16.88 -0.21 6.87
C GLN A 86 15.71 0.14 5.94
N LEU A 87 14.95 1.20 6.25
CA LEU A 87 13.85 1.68 5.41
C LEU A 87 14.35 2.03 4.00
N ARG A 88 15.48 2.73 3.88
CA ARG A 88 16.09 3.06 2.59
C ARG A 88 16.41 1.81 1.77
N ARG A 89 16.98 0.77 2.39
CA ARG A 89 17.26 -0.51 1.71
C ARG A 89 15.97 -1.22 1.30
N SER A 90 14.96 -1.25 2.17
CA SER A 90 13.63 -1.79 1.85
C SER A 90 13.01 -1.07 0.64
N GLN A 91 13.01 0.26 0.65
CA GLN A 91 12.45 1.08 -0.42
C GLN A 91 13.18 0.87 -1.76
N LYS A 92 14.51 0.82 -1.75
CA LYS A 92 15.29 0.52 -2.97
C LYS A 92 14.94 -0.84 -3.57
N ARG A 93 14.82 -1.88 -2.74
CA ARG A 93 14.43 -3.22 -3.22
C ARG A 93 12.99 -3.26 -3.71
N TRP A 94 12.09 -2.54 -3.04
CA TRP A 94 10.71 -2.42 -3.49
C TRP A 94 10.61 -1.69 -4.85
N LEU A 95 11.41 -0.65 -5.09
CA LEU A 95 11.46 0.02 -6.39
C LEU A 95 11.95 -0.93 -7.49
N ALA A 96 13.01 -1.70 -7.24
CA ALA A 96 13.47 -2.72 -8.20
C ALA A 96 12.37 -3.75 -8.50
N PHE A 97 11.66 -4.24 -7.48
CA PHE A 97 10.49 -5.11 -7.69
C PHE A 97 9.40 -4.42 -8.52
N ARG A 98 9.01 -3.19 -8.17
CA ARG A 98 7.99 -2.42 -8.89
C ARG A 98 8.35 -2.27 -10.36
N ASP A 99 9.61 -1.95 -10.66
CA ASP A 99 10.07 -1.71 -12.02
C ASP A 99 10.01 -3.00 -12.86
N GLU A 100 10.40 -4.14 -12.29
CA GLU A 100 10.24 -5.47 -12.92
C GLU A 100 8.76 -5.85 -13.08
N GLU A 101 7.93 -5.60 -12.07
CA GLU A 101 6.50 -5.86 -12.12
C GLU A 101 5.81 -5.00 -13.19
N PHE A 102 6.23 -3.74 -13.34
CA PHE A 102 5.72 -2.83 -14.38
C PHE A 102 6.09 -3.30 -15.78
N GLN A 103 7.30 -3.85 -15.97
CA GLN A 103 7.71 -4.46 -17.24
C GLN A 103 6.90 -5.72 -17.54
N PHE A 104 6.69 -6.58 -16.54
CA PHE A 104 5.84 -7.75 -16.68
C PHE A 104 4.40 -7.36 -17.04
N ILE A 105 3.83 -6.36 -16.36
CA ILE A 105 2.50 -5.82 -16.65
C ILE A 105 2.41 -5.31 -18.09
N ASP A 106 3.40 -4.55 -18.56
CA ASP A 106 3.42 -4.05 -19.94
C ASP A 106 3.53 -5.17 -20.98
N GLY A 107 4.40 -6.15 -20.74
CA GLY A 107 4.62 -7.28 -21.66
C GLY A 107 3.50 -8.31 -21.66
N ASN A 108 2.74 -8.43 -20.57
CA ASN A 108 1.66 -9.39 -20.45
C ASN A 108 0.33 -8.83 -20.96
N TRP A 109 -0.09 -7.65 -20.52
CA TRP A 109 -1.36 -7.04 -20.94
C TRP A 109 -1.19 -6.20 -22.20
N THR A 110 -1.01 -6.89 -23.33
CA THR A 110 -0.91 -6.27 -24.66
C THR A 110 -2.26 -6.18 -25.34
N ARG A 111 -2.38 -5.26 -26.31
CA ARG A 111 -3.59 -5.13 -27.14
C ARG A 111 -3.88 -6.40 -27.95
N GLU A 112 -2.85 -7.13 -28.34
CA GLU A 112 -2.98 -8.39 -29.07
C GLU A 112 -3.67 -9.47 -28.22
N LYS A 113 -3.31 -9.58 -26.94
CA LYS A 113 -3.86 -10.60 -26.03
C LYS A 113 -5.19 -10.21 -25.40
N PHE A 114 -5.39 -8.92 -25.09
CA PHE A 114 -6.50 -8.44 -24.26
C PHE A 114 -7.32 -7.30 -24.89
N GLY A 115 -7.06 -6.94 -26.15
CA GLY A 115 -7.79 -5.89 -26.85
C GLY A 115 -7.61 -4.51 -26.22
N THR A 116 -8.64 -3.66 -26.32
CA THR A 116 -8.61 -2.29 -25.77
C THR A 116 -8.60 -2.24 -24.24
N SER A 117 -9.05 -3.31 -23.57
CA SER A 117 -9.04 -3.44 -22.11
C SER A 117 -7.62 -3.56 -21.51
N ALA A 118 -6.64 -3.92 -22.34
CA ALA A 118 -5.25 -4.07 -21.95
C ALA A 118 -4.70 -2.80 -21.27
N ALA A 119 -4.99 -1.61 -21.82
CA ALA A 119 -4.54 -0.35 -21.25
C ALA A 119 -5.16 -0.06 -19.88
N LEU A 120 -6.44 -0.42 -19.68
CA LEU A 120 -7.11 -0.29 -18.38
C LEU A 120 -6.44 -1.18 -17.34
N SER A 121 -6.27 -2.46 -17.68
CA SER A 121 -5.64 -3.45 -16.80
C SER A 121 -4.25 -3.00 -16.36
N ARG A 122 -3.42 -2.51 -17.28
CA ARG A 122 -2.08 -2.02 -16.94
C ARG A 122 -2.11 -0.84 -15.97
N GLY A 123 -2.98 0.15 -16.23
CA GLY A 123 -3.13 1.29 -15.34
C GLY A 123 -3.60 0.87 -13.94
N ASP A 124 -4.61 -0.01 -13.86
CA ASP A 124 -5.16 -0.50 -12.60
C ASP A 124 -4.10 -1.23 -11.76
N TYR A 125 -3.37 -2.20 -12.35
CA TYR A 125 -2.35 -2.95 -11.62
C TYR A 125 -1.20 -2.07 -11.13
N ARG A 126 -0.76 -1.11 -11.95
CA ARG A 126 0.29 -0.16 -11.56
C ARG A 126 -0.15 0.73 -10.41
N CYS A 127 -1.35 1.30 -10.51
CA CYS A 127 -1.92 2.12 -9.43
C CYS A 127 -2.07 1.31 -8.14
N ALA A 128 -2.50 0.05 -8.22
CA ALA A 128 -2.63 -0.81 -7.03
C ALA A 128 -1.31 -0.98 -6.28
N LEU A 129 -0.20 -1.24 -6.99
CA LEU A 129 1.13 -1.40 -6.39
C LEU A 129 1.60 -0.12 -5.68
N LEU A 130 1.43 1.03 -6.32
CA LEU A 130 1.80 2.32 -5.74
C LEU A 130 0.94 2.66 -4.52
N LYS A 131 -0.38 2.44 -4.61
CA LYS A 131 -1.33 2.68 -3.52
C LYS A 131 -1.03 1.81 -2.31
N GLU A 132 -0.76 0.52 -2.51
CA GLU A 132 -0.44 -0.40 -1.41
C GLU A 132 0.82 0.06 -0.66
N ARG A 133 1.89 0.39 -1.39
CA ARG A 133 3.13 0.84 -0.76
C ARG A 133 2.96 2.16 -0.02
N THR A 134 2.20 3.09 -0.59
CA THR A 134 1.88 4.37 0.07
C THR A 134 1.15 4.14 1.39
N LEU A 135 0.07 3.35 1.37
CA LEU A 135 -0.68 2.99 2.58
C LEU A 135 0.22 2.33 3.62
N ARG A 136 1.10 1.41 3.20
CA ARG A 136 2.03 0.74 4.11
C ARG A 136 2.97 1.73 4.82
N LEU A 137 3.53 2.69 4.08
CA LEU A 137 4.42 3.72 4.65
C LEU A 137 3.66 4.64 5.62
N LEU A 138 2.44 5.04 5.28
CA LEU A 138 1.58 5.86 6.15
C LEU A 138 1.19 5.11 7.43
N GLN A 139 0.88 3.80 7.32
CA GLN A 139 0.62 2.94 8.48
C GLN A 139 1.83 2.83 9.41
N TYR A 140 3.05 2.73 8.86
CA TYR A 140 4.25 2.76 9.68
C TYR A 140 4.43 4.11 10.37
N LEU A 141 4.24 5.21 9.64
CA LEU A 141 4.34 6.58 10.14
C LEU A 141 3.38 6.85 11.31
N ARG A 142 2.21 6.22 11.32
CA ARG A 142 1.24 6.32 12.43
C ARG A 142 1.83 5.94 13.80
N ASN A 143 2.87 5.09 13.83
CA ASN A 143 3.51 4.66 15.09
C ASN A 143 4.58 5.66 15.60
N TYR A 144 4.77 6.80 14.93
CA TYR A 144 5.77 7.82 15.28
C TYR A 144 5.13 9.19 15.58
N LEU A 145 3.89 9.19 16.09
CA LEU A 145 3.07 10.37 16.35
C LEU A 145 2.91 10.63 17.85
#